data_AF-A0A2M7H4S9-F1
#
_entry.id   AF-A0A2M7H4S9-F1
#
_cell.length_a   1.000
_cell.length_b   1.000
_cell.length_c   1.000
_cell.angle_alpha   90.00
_cell.angle_beta   90.00
_cell.angle_gamma   90.00
#
_symmetry.space_group_name_H-M   'P 1'
#
loop_
_entity.id
_entity.type
_entity.pdbx_description
1 polymer ?
#
loop_
_entity_poly.entity_id
_entity_poly.type
_entity_poly.pdbx_seq_one_letter_code
_entity_poly.pdbx_strand_id
1 'polypeptide(L)'
;MELSSRQKIIVVTVAVIWCIFAVFHVAWVTQDQSPPLWDMAGHSVRTAVLADSLAHGHLLAPLIEDSVYPPVAYIVAAPGLWLGWSDNIPQLSLLLWSLLLLAALILLGSKLFDSVWVGLGAFILMQGYPLWLHFSRIFDL
;
A
#
# COMPACT_ATOMS: atom_id res chain seq x y z
N MET A 1 -16.30 -23.63 9.21
CA MET A 1 -15.32 -23.94 10.27
C MET A 1 -15.29 -22.78 11.23
N GLU A 2 -15.58 -22.98 12.51
CA GLU A 2 -15.56 -21.89 13.50
C GLU A 2 -14.14 -21.69 14.05
N LEU A 3 -13.71 -20.44 14.20
CA LEU A 3 -12.40 -20.11 14.78
C LEU A 3 -12.40 -20.36 16.29
N SER A 4 -11.31 -20.91 16.83
CA SER A 4 -11.12 -21.01 18.28
C SER A 4 -10.93 -19.62 18.91
N SER A 5 -11.15 -19.47 20.22
CA SER A 5 -10.99 -18.18 20.92
C SER A 5 -9.61 -17.57 20.72
N ARG A 6 -8.56 -18.38 20.73
CA ARG A 6 -7.18 -17.93 20.47
C ARG A 6 -7.02 -17.40 19.04
N GLN A 7 -7.62 -18.07 18.07
CA GLN A 7 -7.58 -17.67 16.67
C GLN A 7 -8.33 -16.36 16.44
N LYS A 8 -9.52 -16.22 17.05
CA LYS A 8 -10.30 -14.98 17.06
C LYS A 8 -9.47 -13.82 17.63
N ILE A 9 -8.79 -14.02 18.77
CA ILE A 9 -7.91 -13.00 19.37
C ILE A 9 -6.82 -12.57 18.40
N ILE A 10 -6.10 -13.51 17.78
CA ILE A 10 -5.00 -13.15 16.87
C ILE A 10 -5.51 -12.36 15.66
N VAL A 11 -6.61 -12.78 15.04
CA VAL A 11 -7.19 -12.07 13.89
C VAL A 11 -7.59 -10.65 14.29
N VAL A 12 -8.22 -10.49 15.46
CA VAL A 12 -8.57 -9.16 16.00
C VAL A 12 -7.31 -8.33 16.26
N THR A 13 -6.27 -8.92 16.87
CA THR A 13 -5.00 -8.23 17.12
C THR A 13 -4.36 -7.74 15.83
N VAL A 14 -4.30 -8.57 14.78
CA VAL A 14 -3.75 -8.19 13.47
C VAL A 14 -4.56 -7.06 12.86
N ALA A 15 -5.90 -7.16 12.88
CA ALA A 15 -6.77 -6.11 12.36
C ALA A 15 -6.59 -4.80 13.13
N VAL A 16 -6.52 -4.83 14.46
CA VAL A 16 -6.29 -3.64 15.29
C VAL A 16 -4.93 -3.01 15.00
N ILE A 17 -3.86 -3.80 14.92
CA ILE A 17 -2.51 -3.30 14.63
C ILE A 17 -2.46 -2.66 13.24
N TRP A 18 -3.06 -3.32 12.24
CA TRP A 18 -3.15 -2.76 10.90
C TRP A 18 -3.97 -1.47 10.86
N CYS A 19 -5.11 -1.41 11.57
CA CYS A 19 -5.91 -0.19 11.67
C CYS A 19 -5.13 0.95 12.33
N ILE A 20 -4.39 0.67 13.40
CA ILE A 20 -3.51 1.66 14.03
C ILE A 20 -2.49 2.18 13.01
N PHE A 21 -1.79 1.27 12.33
CA PHE A 21 -0.84 1.62 11.27
C PHE A 21 -1.48 2.49 10.19
N ALA A 22 -2.65 2.11 9.67
CA ALA A 22 -3.37 2.83 8.63
C ALA A 22 -3.79 4.23 9.09
N VAL A 23 -4.29 4.38 10.33
CA VAL A 23 -4.67 5.68 10.89
C VAL A 23 -3.45 6.59 11.04
N PHE A 24 -2.34 6.09 11.59
CA PHE A 24 -1.12 6.87 11.71
C PHE A 24 -0.55 7.28 10.35
N HIS A 25 -0.59 6.37 9.38
CA HIS A 25 -0.15 6.64 8.02
C HIS A 25 -0.99 7.72 7.36
N VAL A 26 -2.33 7.61 7.40
CA VAL A 26 -3.24 8.64 6.87
C VAL A 26 -3.01 9.97 7.57
N ALA A 27 -2.92 9.98 8.90
CA ALA A 27 -2.65 11.20 9.66
C ALA A 27 -1.31 11.83 9.25
N TRP A 28 -0.27 11.03 9.06
CA TRP A 28 1.04 11.53 8.64
C TRP A 28 0.99 12.11 7.23
N VAL A 29 0.48 11.35 6.24
CA VAL A 29 0.41 11.81 4.85
C VAL A 29 -0.44 13.07 4.71
N THR A 30 -1.55 13.16 5.44
CA THR A 30 -2.43 14.35 5.39
C THR A 30 -1.82 15.58 6.09
N GLN A 31 -0.96 15.38 7.10
CA GLN A 31 -0.28 16.48 7.80
C GLN A 31 1.00 16.93 7.10
N ASP A 32 1.62 16.08 6.28
CA ASP A 32 2.84 16.43 5.56
C ASP A 32 2.50 17.42 4.44
N GLN A 33 2.85 18.70 4.65
CA GLN A 33 2.66 19.78 3.68
C GLN A 33 3.93 20.03 2.85
N SER A 34 4.97 19.20 3.00
CA SER A 34 6.18 19.34 2.20
C SER A 34 5.90 18.95 0.74
N PRO A 35 6.54 19.64 -0.23
CA PRO A 35 6.47 19.20 -1.61
C PRO A 35 7.08 17.79 -1.73
N PRO A 36 6.53 16.91 -2.57
CA PRO A 36 7.12 15.60 -2.77
C PRO A 36 8.52 15.75 -3.37
N LEU A 37 9.45 14.91 -2.93
CA LEU A 37 10.84 14.93 -3.35
C LEU A 37 11.19 13.60 -4.05
N TRP A 38 12.16 13.65 -4.95
CA TRP A 38 12.76 12.47 -5.60
C TRP A 38 11.70 11.53 -6.20
N ASP A 39 11.78 10.23 -5.88
CA ASP A 39 10.91 9.20 -6.45
C ASP A 39 9.44 9.45 -6.11
N MET A 40 9.15 9.93 -4.90
CA MET A 40 7.77 10.29 -4.52
C MET A 40 7.16 11.34 -5.46
N ALA A 41 7.95 12.34 -5.89
CA ALA A 41 7.50 13.31 -6.88
C ALA A 41 7.32 12.66 -8.25
N GLY A 42 8.29 11.85 -8.69
CA GLY A 42 8.26 11.15 -9.96
C GLY A 42 7.01 10.27 -10.11
N HIS A 43 6.74 9.41 -9.14
CA HIS A 43 5.56 8.55 -9.15
C HIS A 43 4.25 9.33 -9.03
N SER A 44 4.19 10.39 -8.22
CA SER A 44 2.98 11.21 -8.10
C SER A 44 2.62 11.87 -9.44
N VAL A 45 3.63 12.41 -10.15
CA VAL A 45 3.46 12.98 -11.49
C VAL A 45 2.99 11.92 -12.48
N ARG A 46 3.62 10.74 -12.51
CA ARG A 46 3.19 9.65 -13.40
C ARG A 46 1.77 9.16 -13.11
N THR A 47 1.38 9.15 -11.84
CA THR A 47 0.01 8.84 -11.43
C THR A 47 -0.98 9.87 -11.97
N ALA A 48 -0.65 11.17 -11.86
CA ALA A 48 -1.49 12.25 -12.38
C ALA A 48 -1.59 12.21 -13.93
N VAL A 49 -0.48 12.00 -14.64
CA VAL A 49 -0.45 11.86 -16.10
C VAL A 49 -1.30 10.68 -16.56
N LEU A 50 -1.20 9.54 -15.87
CA LEU A 50 -2.04 8.40 -16.18
C LEU A 50 -3.51 8.67 -15.90
N ALA A 51 -3.84 9.29 -14.76
CA ALA A 51 -5.23 9.65 -14.44
C ALA A 51 -5.84 10.57 -15.52
N ASP A 52 -5.07 11.54 -16.03
CA ASP A 52 -5.47 12.41 -17.14
C ASP A 52 -5.65 11.61 -18.45
N SER A 53 -4.72 10.71 -18.77
CA SER A 53 -4.82 9.83 -19.93
C SER A 53 -6.08 8.94 -19.89
N LEU A 54 -6.40 8.38 -18.72
CA LEU A 54 -7.62 7.60 -18.50
C LEU A 54 -8.88 8.47 -18.71
N ALA A 55 -8.87 9.72 -18.24
CA ALA A 55 -9.97 10.66 -18.45
C ALA A 55 -10.24 10.96 -19.94
N HIS A 56 -9.21 10.91 -20.77
CA HIS A 56 -9.29 11.11 -22.22
C HIS A 56 -9.48 9.81 -23.03
N GLY A 57 -9.68 8.67 -22.35
CA GLY A 57 -9.95 7.37 -22.99
C GLY A 57 -8.71 6.59 -23.44
N HIS A 58 -7.51 7.00 -23.03
CA HIS A 58 -6.25 6.35 -23.39
C HIS A 58 -5.89 5.22 -22.39
N LEU A 59 -6.68 4.14 -22.40
CA LEU A 59 -6.55 3.04 -21.43
C LEU A 59 -5.22 2.27 -21.49
N LEU A 60 -4.51 2.34 -22.62
CA LEU A 60 -3.23 1.64 -22.83
C LEU A 60 -2.01 2.53 -22.59
N ALA A 61 -2.19 3.79 -22.17
CA ALA A 61 -1.08 4.72 -21.90
C ALA A 61 0.04 4.14 -21.00
N PRO A 62 -0.24 3.40 -19.90
CA PRO A 62 0.81 2.84 -19.05
C PRO A 62 1.75 1.83 -19.73
N LEU A 63 1.31 1.24 -20.85
CA LEU A 63 2.07 0.21 -21.57
C LEU A 63 2.90 0.78 -22.71
N ILE A 64 2.69 2.06 -23.04
CA ILE A 64 3.24 2.71 -24.24
C ILE A 64 4.15 3.87 -23.86
N GLU A 65 3.85 4.56 -22.75
CA GLU A 65 4.66 5.68 -22.28
C GLU A 65 5.99 5.24 -21.68
N ASP A 66 7.06 5.91 -22.11
CA ASP A 66 8.39 5.69 -21.55
C ASP A 66 8.48 6.28 -20.12
N SER A 67 8.92 5.44 -19.20
CA SER A 67 9.03 5.76 -17.78
C SER A 67 10.21 5.01 -17.17
N VAL A 68 10.98 5.75 -16.35
CA VAL A 68 12.06 5.16 -15.54
C VAL A 68 11.49 4.26 -14.42
N TYR A 69 10.23 4.50 -14.01
CA TYR A 69 9.56 3.70 -12.99
C TYR A 69 8.66 2.63 -13.60
N PRO A 70 8.62 1.41 -13.00
CA PRO A 70 7.65 0.38 -13.35
C PRO A 70 6.20 0.87 -13.20
N PRO A 71 5.28 0.49 -14.11
CA PRO A 71 3.96 1.09 -14.17
C PRO A 71 3.01 0.66 -13.06
N VAL A 72 3.34 -0.41 -12.35
CA VAL A 72 2.46 -1.03 -11.35
C VAL A 72 2.04 -0.03 -10.26
N ALA A 73 2.99 0.77 -9.76
CA ALA A 73 2.75 1.68 -8.64
C ALA A 73 1.73 2.76 -9.00
N TYR A 74 1.90 3.43 -10.15
CA TYR A 74 0.99 4.48 -10.59
C TYR A 74 -0.29 3.96 -11.27
N ILE A 75 -0.31 2.73 -11.82
CA ILE A 75 -1.55 2.08 -12.28
C ILE A 75 -2.52 1.87 -11.12
N VAL A 76 -2.03 1.46 -9.95
CA VAL A 76 -2.88 1.20 -8.78
C VAL A 76 -3.44 2.50 -8.20
N ALA A 77 -2.65 3.58 -8.23
CA ALA A 77 -3.05 4.87 -7.66
C ALA A 77 -3.91 5.72 -8.62
N ALA A 78 -3.67 5.67 -9.94
CA ALA A 78 -4.30 6.56 -10.91
C ALA A 78 -5.84 6.55 -10.91
N PRO A 79 -6.55 5.41 -10.72
CA PRO A 79 -8.00 5.41 -10.63
C PRO A 79 -8.54 6.30 -9.50
N GLY A 80 -7.87 6.37 -8.35
CA GLY A 80 -8.32 7.21 -7.25
C GLY A 80 -8.17 8.70 -7.54
N LEU A 81 -7.11 9.10 -8.26
CA LEU A 81 -6.95 10.46 -8.77
C LEU A 81 -7.98 10.79 -9.85
N TRP A 82 -8.18 9.87 -10.80
CA TRP A 82 -9.17 10.01 -11.87
C TRP A 82 -10.59 10.21 -11.34
N LEU A 83 -10.94 9.54 -10.24
CA LEU A 83 -12.23 9.69 -9.56
C LEU A 83 -12.30 10.91 -8.63
N GLY A 84 -11.24 11.72 -8.53
CA GLY A 84 -11.20 12.95 -7.73
C GLY A 84 -11.20 12.72 -6.22
N TRP A 85 -10.67 11.60 -5.73
CA TRP A 85 -10.77 11.24 -4.31
C TRP A 85 -9.84 12.06 -3.40
N SER A 86 -8.57 12.19 -3.75
CA SER A 86 -7.59 12.99 -2.99
C SER A 86 -6.26 13.07 -3.74
N ASP A 87 -5.55 14.21 -3.65
CA ASP A 87 -4.20 14.35 -4.20
C ASP A 87 -3.16 13.47 -3.48
N ASN A 88 -3.48 12.97 -2.28
CA ASN A 88 -2.63 12.07 -1.50
C ASN A 88 -2.76 10.60 -1.91
N ILE A 89 -3.60 10.27 -2.91
CA ILE A 89 -3.83 8.89 -3.35
C ILE A 89 -2.55 8.12 -3.71
N PRO A 90 -1.52 8.72 -4.36
CA PRO A 90 -0.27 8.01 -4.61
C PRO A 90 0.31 7.40 -3.31
N GLN A 91 0.55 8.21 -2.29
CA GLN A 91 1.09 7.76 -1.00
C GLN A 91 0.12 6.80 -0.30
N LEU A 92 -1.17 7.14 -0.24
CA LEU A 92 -2.18 6.31 0.43
C LEU A 92 -2.37 4.93 -0.21
N SER A 93 -2.03 4.77 -1.49
CA SER A 93 -2.10 3.47 -2.16
C SER A 93 -1.12 2.43 -1.58
N LEU A 94 -0.09 2.86 -0.82
CA LEU A 94 0.81 1.99 -0.05
C LEU A 94 0.09 1.17 1.03
N LEU A 95 -1.08 1.63 1.50
CA LEU A 95 -1.93 0.85 2.39
C LEU A 95 -2.48 -0.42 1.70
N LEU A 96 -2.78 -0.37 0.40
CA LEU A 96 -3.20 -1.56 -0.35
C LEU A 96 -2.06 -2.57 -0.45
N TRP A 97 -0.84 -2.10 -0.71
CA TRP A 97 0.35 -2.93 -0.74
C TRP A 97 0.63 -3.60 0.61
N SER A 98 0.33 -2.93 1.73
CA SER A 98 0.42 -3.54 3.06
C SER A 98 -0.55 -4.72 3.26
N LEU A 99 -1.76 -4.65 2.70
CA LEU A 99 -2.74 -5.74 2.76
C LEU A 99 -2.31 -6.92 1.86
N LEU A 100 -1.75 -6.63 0.69
CA LEU A 100 -1.17 -7.65 -0.19
C LEU A 100 0.00 -8.36 0.49
N LEU A 101 0.83 -7.62 1.23
CA LEU A 101 1.91 -8.19 2.02
C LEU A 101 1.39 -9.10 3.13
N LEU A 102 0.33 -8.71 3.85
CA LEU A 102 -0.33 -9.60 4.82
C LEU A 102 -0.77 -10.91 4.15
N ALA A 103 -1.43 -10.84 2.99
CA ALA A 103 -1.85 -12.01 2.25
C ALA A 103 -0.66 -12.89 1.84
N ALA A 104 0.42 -12.28 1.32
CA ALA A 104 1.63 -12.98 0.93
C ALA A 104 2.29 -13.69 2.13
N LEU A 105 2.37 -13.03 3.29
CA LEU A 105 2.93 -13.63 4.50
C LEU A 105 2.07 -14.77 5.04
N ILE A 106 0.74 -14.67 4.98
CA ILE A 106 -0.16 -15.78 5.33
C ILE A 106 0.09 -16.99 4.42
N LEU A 107 0.21 -16.76 3.10
CA LEU A 107 0.49 -17.82 2.14
C LEU A 107 1.85 -18.47 2.37
N LEU A 108 2.90 -17.65 2.59
CA LEU A 108 4.24 -18.14 2.88
C LEU A 108 4.30 -18.91 4.20
N GLY A 109 3.67 -18.40 5.25
CA GLY A 109 3.55 -19.08 6.54
C GLY A 109 2.87 -20.44 6.40
N SER A 110 1.81 -20.51 5.61
CA SER A 110 1.10 -21.75 5.32
C SER A 110 1.95 -22.72 4.50
N LYS A 111 2.71 -22.24 3.50
CA LYS A 111 3.46 -23.10 2.59
C LYS A 111 4.79 -23.61 3.15
N LEU A 112 5.45 -22.81 3.99
CA LEU A 112 6.78 -23.13 4.51
C LEU A 112 6.75 -23.74 5.91
N PHE A 113 5.70 -23.46 6.69
CA PHE A 113 5.60 -23.86 8.10
C PHE A 113 4.26 -24.53 8.46
N ASP A 114 3.42 -24.84 7.46
CA ASP A 114 2.08 -25.40 7.65
C ASP A 114 1.21 -24.59 8.63
N SER A 115 1.42 -23.27 8.69
CA SER A 115 0.82 -22.42 9.71
C SER A 115 0.59 -20.97 9.25
N VAL A 116 -0.67 -20.60 9.06
CA VAL A 116 -1.10 -19.21 8.82
C VAL A 116 -0.65 -18.26 9.95
N TRP A 117 -0.50 -18.79 11.17
CA TRP A 117 -0.14 -18.00 12.36
C TRP A 117 1.28 -17.46 12.30
N VAL A 118 2.19 -18.17 11.61
CA VAL A 118 3.55 -17.68 11.37
C VAL A 118 3.51 -16.44 10.49
N GLY A 119 2.69 -16.45 9.43
CA GLY A 119 2.49 -15.29 8.56
C GLY A 119 1.89 -14.09 9.28
N LEU A 120 0.84 -14.32 10.09
CA LEU A 120 0.21 -13.28 10.90
C LEU A 120 1.19 -12.68 11.92
N GLY A 121 1.99 -13.51 12.60
CA GLY A 121 3.02 -13.06 13.53
C GLY A 121 4.13 -12.25 12.85
N ALA A 122 4.60 -12.70 11.68
CA ALA A 122 5.58 -11.98 10.88
C ALA A 122 5.06 -10.60 10.46
N PHE A 123 3.79 -10.51 10.04
CA PHE A 123 3.17 -9.23 9.69
C PHE A 123 3.12 -8.27 10.89
N ILE A 124 2.73 -8.76 12.07
CA ILE A 124 2.73 -7.95 13.30
C ILE A 124 4.12 -7.39 13.61
N LEU A 125 5.15 -8.25 13.57
CA LEU A 125 6.52 -7.82 13.84
C LEU A 125 7.01 -6.80 12.81
N MET A 126 6.63 -6.97 11.54
CA MET A 126 6.97 -6.03 10.47
C MET A 126 6.33 -4.66 10.67
N GLN A 127 5.09 -4.57 11.17
CA GLN A 127 4.48 -3.26 11.48
C GLN A 127 5.25 -2.49 12.56
N GLY A 128 6.01 -3.20 13.41
CA GLY A 128 6.92 -2.58 14.39
C GLY A 128 8.29 -2.19 13.82
N TYR A 129 8.60 -2.51 12.56
CA TYR A 129 9.90 -2.26 11.96
C TYR A 129 10.03 -0.79 11.50
N PRO A 130 10.99 0.00 12.03
CA PRO A 130 11.04 1.44 11.74
C PRO A 130 11.21 1.79 10.26
N LEU A 131 12.00 1.01 9.51
CA LEU A 131 12.18 1.25 8.08
C LEU A 131 10.91 0.95 7.29
N TRP A 132 10.14 -0.08 7.67
CA TRP A 132 8.83 -0.32 7.06
C TRP A 132 7.88 0.86 7.27
N LEU A 133 7.79 1.37 8.50
CA LEU A 133 6.97 2.54 8.80
C LEU A 133 7.43 3.77 7.98
N HIS A 134 8.74 3.99 7.90
CA HIS A 134 9.30 5.09 7.12
C HIS A 134 9.00 4.95 5.63
N PHE A 135 9.32 3.83 4.99
CA PHE A 135 9.09 3.62 3.57
C PHE A 135 7.62 3.45 3.23
N SER A 136 6.77 3.11 4.19
CA SER A 136 5.34 3.07 3.92
C SER A 136 4.77 4.45 3.61
N ARG A 137 5.39 5.56 4.03
CA ARG A 137 4.90 6.92 3.71
C ARG A 137 5.51 7.48 2.43
N ILE A 138 6.75 7.09 2.13
CA ILE A 138 7.48 7.62 0.98
C ILE A 138 7.11 6.71 -0.17
N PHE A 139 6.46 7.27 -1.18
CA PHE A 139 6.22 6.57 -2.44
C PHE A 139 7.54 6.46 -3.21
N ASP A 140 8.48 5.75 -2.61
CA ASP A 140 9.87 5.50 -3.01
C ASP A 140 9.89 4.01 -3.37
N LEU A 141 10.04 3.67 -4.65
CA LEU A 141 10.47 2.35 -5.17
C LEU A 141 10.47 2.32 -6.73
#